data_AF-A0AAW9PWX8-F1
#
_entry.id   AF-A0AAW9PWX8-F1
#
_cell.length_a   1.000
_cell.length_b   1.000
_cell.length_c   1.000
_cell.angle_alpha   90.00
_cell.angle_beta   90.00
_cell.angle_gamma   90.00
#
_symmetry.space_group_name_H-M   'P 1'
#
loop_
_entity.id
_entity.type
_entity.pdbx_description
1 polymer ?
#
loop_
_entity_poly.entity_id
_entity_poly.type
_entity_poly.pdbx_seq_one_letter_code
_entity_poly.pdbx_strand_id
1 'polypeptide(L)'
;MSKPIAQAYKNHSKPMPKKFHKPAYHPFRKLKVVFSGLYLAVISDFSVAYKLVLSVPVLIVSFMVRQWVDVTLILLATGMILSAELFNSAIEILCDFVELQENDRIGTIKDIAAAAAGISIFVWAVTLILEGSHLWQLQKI
;
A
#
# COMPACT_ATOMS: atom_id res chain seq x y z
N MET A 1 1.51 43.09 53.12
CA MET A 1 0.31 42.87 52.28
C MET A 1 0.77 42.33 50.93
N SER A 2 0.86 41.00 50.78
CA SER A 2 1.37 40.35 49.56
C SER A 2 0.94 38.88 49.47
N LYS A 3 -0.35 38.62 49.20
CA LYS A 3 -0.80 37.28 48.76
C LYS A 3 -1.90 37.31 47.69
N PRO A 4 -1.63 37.75 46.44
CA PRO A 4 -2.52 37.42 45.31
C PRO A 4 -1.97 36.30 44.41
N ILE A 5 -0.69 35.90 44.51
CA ILE A 5 -0.05 35.01 43.51
C ILE A 5 -0.34 33.53 43.76
N ALA A 6 -0.50 33.09 45.01
CA ALA A 6 -0.73 31.68 45.34
C ALA A 6 -2.11 31.16 44.89
N GLN A 7 -3.06 32.05 44.60
CA GLN A 7 -4.43 31.67 44.26
C GLN A 7 -4.63 31.47 42.75
N ALA A 8 -3.77 32.05 41.91
CA ALA A 8 -3.79 31.88 40.45
C ALA A 8 -3.33 30.47 40.01
N TYR A 9 -2.48 29.81 40.78
CA TYR A 9 -1.99 28.46 40.44
C TYR A 9 -2.96 27.32 40.75
N LYS A 10 -3.98 27.55 41.60
CA LYS A 10 -4.92 26.49 42.02
C LYS A 10 -6.07 26.22 41.05
N ASN A 11 -6.23 27.02 39.99
CA ASN A 11 -7.40 26.96 39.10
C ASN A 11 -7.18 26.24 37.75
N HIS A 12 -6.01 25.65 37.49
CA HIS A 12 -5.70 25.01 36.20
C HIS A 12 -5.52 23.48 36.24
N SER A 13 -5.81 22.81 37.35
CA SER A 13 -5.83 21.35 37.39
C SER A 13 -7.16 20.79 36.87
N LYS A 14 -7.42 20.91 35.55
CA LYS A 14 -8.47 20.12 34.91
C LYS A 14 -8.03 18.65 34.92
N PRO A 15 -8.88 17.69 35.33
CA PRO A 15 -8.52 16.28 35.27
C PRO A 15 -8.25 15.86 33.82
N MET A 16 -7.13 15.17 33.59
CA MET A 16 -6.77 14.64 32.27
C MET A 16 -7.89 13.70 31.76
N PRO A 17 -8.28 13.79 30.48
CA PRO A 17 -9.29 12.91 29.90
C PRO A 17 -8.88 11.44 30.02
N LYS A 18 -9.87 10.58 30.32
CA LYS A 18 -9.73 9.18 30.70
C LYS A 18 -8.89 8.38 29.70
N LYS A 19 -7.98 7.55 30.25
CA LYS A 19 -7.10 6.57 29.61
C LYS A 19 -7.63 6.05 28.27
N PHE A 20 -6.79 6.15 27.24
CA PHE A 20 -6.93 5.44 25.96
C PHE A 20 -7.21 3.96 26.22
N HIS A 21 -8.47 3.54 26.10
CA HIS A 21 -8.81 2.13 26.00
C HIS A 21 -8.20 1.62 24.70
N LYS A 22 -7.15 0.80 24.79
CA LYS A 22 -6.72 0.00 23.64
C LYS A 22 -7.91 -0.91 23.29
N PRO A 23 -8.54 -0.78 22.11
CA PRO A 23 -9.63 -1.67 21.75
C PRO A 23 -9.13 -3.11 21.77
N ALA A 24 -9.98 -4.04 22.20
CA ALA A 24 -9.67 -5.47 22.19
C ALA A 24 -9.20 -5.89 20.79
N TYR A 25 -8.15 -6.73 20.76
CA TYR A 25 -7.54 -7.19 19.52
C TYR A 25 -8.50 -8.14 18.79
N HIS A 26 -9.21 -7.62 17.78
CA HIS A 26 -10.15 -8.41 16.97
C HIS A 26 -9.54 -8.68 15.57
N PRO A 27 -8.99 -9.88 15.34
CA PRO A 27 -8.30 -10.21 14.08
C PRO A 27 -9.22 -10.05 12.85
N PHE A 28 -10.49 -10.45 12.96
CA PHE A 28 -11.48 -10.32 11.90
C PHE A 28 -11.77 -8.86 11.50
N ARG A 29 -11.68 -7.91 12.46
CA ARG A 29 -11.84 -6.48 12.17
C ARG A 29 -10.66 -5.94 11.37
N LYS A 30 -9.43 -6.43 11.62
CA LYS A 30 -8.25 -6.06 10.83
C LYS A 30 -8.33 -6.61 9.41
N LEU A 31 -8.74 -7.86 9.24
CA LEU A 31 -8.97 -8.45 7.92
C LEU A 31 -9.98 -7.65 7.11
N LYS A 32 -11.12 -7.28 7.72
CA LYS A 32 -12.12 -6.44 7.04
C LYS A 32 -11.56 -5.08 6.60
N VAL A 33 -10.69 -4.45 7.40
CA VAL A 33 -10.03 -3.19 7.04
C VAL A 33 -9.05 -3.40 5.87
N VAL A 34 -8.25 -4.47 5.88
CA VAL A 34 -7.34 -4.81 4.79
C VAL A 34 -8.11 -5.06 3.48
N PHE A 35 -9.16 -5.87 3.52
CA PHE A 35 -10.00 -6.13 2.35
C PHE A 35 -10.73 -4.89 1.84
N SER A 36 -11.21 -4.03 2.75
CA SER A 36 -11.84 -2.76 2.36
C SER A 36 -10.85 -1.81 1.69
N GLY A 37 -9.61 -1.74 2.20
CA GLY A 37 -8.56 -0.92 1.59
C GLY A 37 -8.11 -1.45 0.23
N LEU A 38 -7.96 -2.78 0.11
CA LEU A 38 -7.61 -3.43 -1.15
C LEU A 38 -8.73 -3.29 -2.20
N TYR A 39 -9.99 -3.47 -1.79
CA TYR A 39 -11.16 -3.28 -2.67
C TYR A 39 -11.24 -1.84 -3.18
N LEU A 40 -11.03 -0.86 -2.29
CA LEU A 40 -10.99 0.54 -2.68
C LEU A 40 -9.85 0.81 -3.68
N ALA A 41 -8.65 0.29 -3.45
CA ALA A 41 -7.53 0.49 -4.38
C ALA A 41 -7.74 -0.19 -5.74
N VAL A 42 -8.27 -1.43 -5.76
CA VAL A 42 -8.50 -2.17 -7.02
C VAL A 42 -9.59 -1.52 -7.88
N ILE A 43 -10.61 -0.92 -7.25
CA ILE A 43 -11.73 -0.31 -7.98
C ILE A 43 -11.49 1.17 -8.30
N SER A 44 -10.81 1.88 -7.42
CA SER A 44 -10.51 3.30 -7.64
C SER A 44 -9.35 3.51 -8.60
N ASP A 45 -8.34 2.63 -8.58
CA ASP A 45 -7.17 2.74 -9.45
C ASP A 45 -7.20 1.73 -10.60
N PHE A 46 -7.47 2.23 -11.81
CA PHE A 46 -7.34 1.47 -13.04
C PHE A 46 -5.93 0.84 -13.17
N SER A 47 -4.91 1.55 -12.66
CA SER A 47 -3.53 1.10 -12.62
C SER A 47 -3.32 -0.20 -11.84
N VAL A 48 -4.13 -0.45 -10.81
CA VAL A 48 -4.10 -1.68 -10.01
C VAL A 48 -4.86 -2.80 -10.71
N ALA A 49 -6.01 -2.48 -11.30
CA ALA A 49 -6.87 -3.43 -11.99
C ALA A 49 -6.17 -4.09 -13.20
N TYR A 50 -5.50 -3.32 -14.06
CA TYR A 50 -4.87 -3.89 -15.25
C TYR A 50 -3.71 -4.84 -14.88
N LYS A 51 -2.95 -4.54 -13.81
CA LYS A 51 -1.85 -5.40 -13.33
C LYS A 51 -2.36 -6.77 -12.90
N LEU A 52 -3.50 -6.81 -12.21
CA LEU A 52 -4.18 -8.07 -11.86
C LEU A 52 -4.69 -8.81 -13.10
N VAL A 53 -5.35 -8.11 -14.03
CA VAL A 53 -5.87 -8.74 -15.26
C VAL A 53 -4.76 -9.33 -16.12
N LEU A 54 -3.59 -8.69 -16.20
CA LEU A 54 -2.45 -9.18 -16.96
C LEU A 54 -1.74 -10.36 -16.28
N SER A 55 -1.69 -10.44 -14.95
CA SER A 55 -1.03 -11.55 -14.25
C SER A 55 -1.87 -12.83 -14.21
N VAL A 56 -3.20 -12.74 -14.23
CA VAL A 56 -4.11 -13.89 -14.14
C VAL A 56 -3.90 -14.94 -15.26
N PRO A 57 -3.83 -14.59 -16.55
CA PRO A 57 -3.60 -15.58 -17.61
C PRO A 57 -2.29 -16.35 -17.44
N VAL A 58 -1.21 -15.65 -17.08
CA VAL A 58 0.11 -16.27 -16.89
C VAL A 58 0.07 -17.24 -15.70
N LEU A 59 -0.58 -16.86 -14.60
CA LEU A 59 -0.80 -17.74 -13.45
C LEU A 59 -1.59 -19.01 -13.80
N ILE A 60 -2.66 -18.88 -14.59
CA ILE A 60 -3.47 -20.03 -15.02
C ILE A 60 -2.62 -20.99 -15.85
N VAL A 61 -1.86 -20.47 -16.83
CA VAL A 61 -1.00 -21.29 -17.69
C VAL A 61 0.11 -21.95 -16.87
N SER A 62 0.82 -21.23 -16.00
CA SER A 62 1.86 -21.82 -15.13
C SER A 62 1.31 -22.93 -14.24
N PHE A 63 0.10 -22.74 -13.69
CA PHE A 63 -0.55 -23.74 -12.85
C PHE A 63 -0.90 -25.01 -13.65
N MET A 64 -1.39 -24.86 -14.89
CA MET A 64 -1.69 -25.99 -15.77
C MET A 64 -0.44 -26.81 -16.13
N VAL A 65 0.72 -26.16 -16.28
CA VAL A 65 2.01 -26.81 -16.58
C VAL A 65 2.73 -27.31 -15.31
N ARG A 66 2.11 -27.17 -14.12
CA ARG A 66 2.63 -27.56 -12.80
C ARG A 66 3.99 -26.94 -12.43
N GLN A 67 4.30 -25.76 -12.98
CA GLN A 67 5.51 -25.00 -12.63
C GLN A 67 5.27 -24.18 -11.36
N TRP A 68 5.40 -24.80 -10.20
CA TRP A 68 5.16 -24.15 -8.90
C TRP A 68 6.11 -22.98 -8.63
N VAL A 69 7.32 -23.02 -9.19
CA VAL A 69 8.31 -21.92 -9.08
C VAL A 69 7.79 -20.67 -9.81
N ASP A 70 7.37 -20.83 -11.07
CA ASP A 70 6.82 -19.76 -11.91
C ASP A 70 5.57 -19.13 -11.26
N VAL A 71 4.65 -19.96 -10.75
CA VAL A 71 3.45 -19.48 -10.03
C VAL A 71 3.82 -18.64 -8.80
N THR A 72 4.79 -19.11 -8.00
CA THR A 72 5.21 -18.41 -6.78
C THR A 72 5.89 -17.09 -7.10
N LEU A 73 6.71 -17.05 -8.16
CA LEU A 73 7.40 -15.83 -8.59
C LEU A 73 6.41 -14.79 -9.12
N ILE A 74 5.44 -15.19 -9.96
CA ILE A 74 4.41 -14.29 -10.48
C ILE A 74 3.53 -13.75 -9.35
N LEU A 75 3.15 -14.60 -8.38
CA LEU A 75 2.38 -14.18 -7.22
C LEU A 75 3.15 -13.16 -6.37
N LEU A 76 4.44 -13.43 -6.10
CA LEU A 76 5.29 -12.53 -5.32
C LEU A 76 5.50 -11.20 -6.03
N ALA A 77 5.84 -11.23 -7.33
CA ALA A 77 6.03 -10.02 -8.13
C ALA A 77 4.75 -9.18 -8.18
N THR A 78 3.59 -9.83 -8.37
CA THR A 78 2.28 -9.15 -8.39
C THR A 78 1.97 -8.55 -7.01
N GLY A 79 2.22 -9.27 -5.92
CA GLY A 79 2.04 -8.74 -4.57
C GLY A 79 2.93 -7.53 -4.26
N MET A 80 4.18 -7.54 -4.73
CA MET A 80 5.10 -6.42 -4.56
C MET A 80 4.63 -5.17 -5.29
N ILE A 81 4.22 -5.27 -6.56
CA ILE A 81 3.74 -4.11 -7.30
C ILE A 81 2.45 -3.53 -6.71
N LEU A 82 1.52 -4.38 -6.27
CA LEU A 82 0.31 -3.90 -5.61
C LEU A 82 0.65 -3.15 -4.31
N SER A 83 1.60 -3.66 -3.54
CA SER A 83 2.06 -3.01 -2.32
C SER A 83 2.72 -1.65 -2.60
N ALA A 84 3.55 -1.57 -3.65
CA ALA A 84 4.21 -0.34 -4.05
C ALA A 84 3.21 0.74 -4.50
N GLU A 85 2.19 0.36 -5.28
CA GLU A 85 1.13 1.28 -5.69
C GLU A 85 0.34 1.80 -4.49
N LEU A 86 -0.04 0.90 -3.57
CA LEU A 86 -0.76 1.27 -2.35
C LEU A 86 0.04 2.23 -1.48
N PHE A 87 1.36 2.05 -1.39
CA PHE A 87 2.22 2.99 -0.68
C PHE A 87 2.32 4.32 -1.40
N ASN A 88 2.41 4.33 -2.74
CA ASN A 88 2.38 5.57 -3.50
C ASN A 88 1.11 6.38 -3.24
N SER A 89 -0.07 5.76 -3.41
CA SER A 89 -1.36 6.44 -3.16
C SER A 89 -1.50 6.88 -1.70
N ALA A 90 -1.03 6.08 -0.73
CA ALA A 90 -1.04 6.47 0.67
C ALA A 90 -0.15 7.68 0.97
N ILE A 91 1.03 7.76 0.34
CA ILE A 91 1.94 8.91 0.47
C ILE A 91 1.34 10.14 -0.19
N GLU A 92 0.76 10.02 -1.38
CA GLU A 92 0.05 11.12 -2.06
C GLU A 92 -1.06 11.70 -1.18
N ILE A 93 -1.94 10.83 -0.65
CA ILE A 93 -3.04 11.25 0.24
C ILE A 93 -2.49 11.91 1.52
N LEU A 94 -1.40 11.40 2.09
CA LEU A 94 -0.79 11.99 3.27
C LEU A 94 -0.21 13.38 2.97
N CYS A 95 0.48 13.53 1.84
CA CYS A 95 1.04 14.79 1.38
C CYS A 95 -0.07 15.84 1.16
N ASP A 96 -1.16 15.45 0.49
CA ASP A 96 -2.32 16.32 0.25
C ASP A 96 -3.03 16.71 1.55
N PHE A 97 -3.02 15.84 2.55
CA PHE A 97 -3.56 16.15 3.86
C PHE A 97 -2.69 17.12 4.66
N VAL A 98 -1.36 17.01 4.55
CA VAL A 98 -0.41 17.83 5.32
C VAL A 98 -0.28 19.24 4.73
N GLU A 99 -0.21 19.37 3.41
CA GLU A 99 -0.01 20.64 2.73
C GLU A 99 -0.99 20.76 1.55
N LEU A 100 -1.93 21.69 1.68
CA LEU A 100 -2.98 21.93 0.68
C LEU A 100 -2.54 22.90 -0.43
N GLN A 101 -1.47 23.65 -0.21
CA GLN A 101 -0.91 24.57 -1.21
C GLN A 101 0.26 23.91 -1.95
N GLU A 102 0.42 24.20 -3.23
CA GLU A 102 1.53 23.65 -4.00
C GLU A 102 2.88 24.09 -3.41
N ASN A 103 3.71 23.10 -3.08
CA ASN A 103 5.02 23.27 -2.49
C ASN A 103 6.00 22.30 -3.15
N ASP A 104 7.08 22.83 -3.74
CA ASP A 104 8.09 22.05 -4.47
C ASP A 104 8.68 20.89 -3.64
N ARG A 105 8.75 21.03 -2.32
CA ARG A 105 9.24 19.97 -1.43
C ARG A 105 8.28 18.79 -1.35
N ILE A 106 6.97 19.06 -1.31
CA ILE A 106 5.93 18.01 -1.33
C ILE A 106 5.94 17.32 -2.70
N GLY A 107 6.10 18.09 -3.78
CA GLY A 107 6.26 17.57 -5.14
C GLY A 107 7.41 16.56 -5.22
N THR A 108 8.58 16.92 -4.72
CA THR A 108 9.76 16.03 -4.69
C THR A 108 9.49 14.72 -3.93
N ILE A 109 8.73 14.74 -2.83
CA ILE A 109 8.38 13.54 -2.07
C ILE A 109 7.45 12.63 -2.90
N LYS A 110 6.44 13.21 -3.54
CA LYS A 110 5.53 12.48 -4.44
C LYS A 110 6.28 11.88 -5.62
N ASP A 111 7.21 12.61 -6.22
CA ASP A 111 8.03 12.12 -7.33
C ASP A 111 8.88 10.90 -6.93
N ILE A 112 9.47 10.91 -5.73
CA ILE A 112 10.24 9.77 -5.21
C ILE A 112 9.32 8.56 -4.97
N ALA A 113 8.11 8.79 -4.43
CA ALA A 113 7.13 7.72 -4.23
C ALA A 113 6.69 7.10 -5.56
N ALA A 114 6.39 7.94 -6.56
CA ALA A 114 6.03 7.53 -7.90
C ALA A 114 7.18 6.78 -8.59
N ALA A 115 8.42 7.22 -8.42
CA ALA A 115 9.60 6.53 -8.93
C ALA A 115 9.77 5.14 -8.29
N ALA A 116 9.55 5.01 -6.98
CA ALA A 116 9.61 3.71 -6.30
C ALA A 116 8.55 2.73 -6.81
N ALA A 117 7.31 3.20 -7.01
CA ALA A 117 6.27 2.42 -7.67
C ALA A 117 6.66 2.04 -9.10
N GLY A 118 7.21 2.98 -9.88
CA GLY A 118 7.70 2.77 -11.23
C GLY A 118 8.77 1.68 -11.35
N ILE A 119 9.72 1.64 -10.42
CA ILE A 119 10.73 0.56 -10.36
C ILE A 119 10.04 -0.80 -10.13
N SER A 120 9.05 -0.85 -9.24
CA SER A 120 8.29 -2.08 -9.01
C SER A 120 7.52 -2.52 -10.26
N ILE A 121 6.97 -1.57 -11.03
CA ILE A 121 6.26 -1.87 -12.30
C ILE A 121 7.24 -2.49 -13.29
N PHE A 122 8.43 -1.89 -13.42
CA PHE A 122 9.46 -2.38 -14.32
C PHE A 122 9.88 -3.82 -13.98
N VAL A 123 10.17 -4.10 -12.71
CA VAL A 123 10.54 -5.45 -12.27
C VAL A 123 9.42 -6.44 -12.53
N TRP A 124 8.17 -6.09 -12.20
CA TRP A 124 7.01 -6.96 -12.45
C TRP A 124 6.80 -7.26 -13.94
N ALA A 125 6.94 -6.26 -14.80
CA ALA A 125 6.83 -6.44 -16.25
C ALA A 125 7.92 -7.37 -16.79
N VAL A 126 9.17 -7.20 -16.34
CA VAL A 126 10.28 -8.09 -16.70
C VAL A 126 10.00 -9.52 -16.23
N THR A 127 9.51 -9.72 -15.00
CA THR A 127 9.13 -11.04 -14.49
C THR A 127 8.08 -11.69 -15.39
N LEU A 128 6.99 -10.99 -15.75
CA LEU A 128 5.98 -11.56 -16.63
C LEU A 128 6.51 -11.92 -18.03
N ILE A 129 7.41 -11.12 -18.58
CA ILE A 129 8.04 -11.42 -19.88
C ILE A 129 8.91 -12.67 -19.79
N LEU A 130 9.74 -12.79 -18.75
CA LEU A 130 10.63 -13.94 -18.57
C LEU A 130 9.83 -15.22 -18.35
N GLU A 131 8.88 -15.20 -17.41
CA GLU A 131 8.04 -16.37 -17.11
C GLU A 131 7.15 -16.74 -18.30
N GLY A 132 6.55 -15.75 -18.97
CA GLY A 132 5.79 -15.98 -20.20
C GLY A 132 6.63 -16.61 -21.32
N SER A 133 7.89 -16.18 -21.47
CA SER A 133 8.81 -16.75 -22.46
C SER A 133 9.21 -18.19 -22.11
N HIS A 134 9.41 -18.50 -20.83
CA HIS A 134 9.71 -19.83 -20.33
C HIS A 134 8.56 -20.81 -20.60
N LEU A 135 7.33 -20.42 -20.26
CA LEU A 135 6.13 -21.22 -20.51
C LEU A 135 5.90 -21.47 -22.01
N TRP A 136 6.15 -20.46 -22.85
CA TRP A 136 6.01 -20.59 -24.30
C TRP A 136 7.01 -21.59 -24.90
N GLN A 137 8.24 -21.65 -24.38
CA GLN A 137 9.22 -22.65 -24.79
C GLN A 137 8.80 -24.06 -24.37
N LEU A 138 8.30 -24.22 -23.15
CA LEU A 138 7.82 -25.50 -22.64
C LEU A 138 6.65 -26.08 -23.45
N GLN A 139 5.78 -25.23 -24.00
CA GLN A 139 4.67 -25.67 -24.86
C GLN A 139 5.08 -26.05 -26.29
N LYS A 140 6.29 -25.65 -26.72
CA LYS A 140 6.81 -25.95 -28.07
C LYS A 140 7.61 -27.25 -28.14
N ILE A 141 7.88 -27.91 -27.01
CA ILE A 141 8.55 -29.21 -26.91
C ILE A 141 7.47 -30.30 -26.86
#